data_AF-A0A416SK97-F1
#
_entry.id   AF-A0A416SK97-F1
#
_cell.length_a   1.000
_cell.length_b   1.000
_cell.length_c   1.000
_cell.angle_alpha   90.00
_cell.angle_beta   90.00
_cell.angle_gamma   90.00
#
_symmetry.space_group_name_H-M   'P 1'
#
loop_
_entity.id
_entity.type
_entity.pdbx_description
1 polymer ?
#
loop_
_entity_poly.entity_id
_entity_poly.type
_entity_poly.pdbx_seq_one_letter_code
_entity_poly.pdbx_strand_id
1 'polypeptide(L)'
;GKLAGFMADEAGSVSYEGGKSSTRRFYHVTNEEAAKSIIESGQLGKKGNVWENRVFAWTEQPTKKQANIAGIGKGYNTVLQFETNASFELDAGNKGKSIANIVVQTTDGQKVPISVYNVKRVGYKKEWWQFWKK
;
A
#
# COMPACT_ATOMS: atom_id res chain seq x y z
N GLY A 1 -9.31 -15.48 44.98
CA GLY A 1 -8.74 -16.82 44.78
C GLY A 1 -7.80 -16.79 43.59
N LYS A 2 -6.56 -17.25 43.81
CA LYS A 2 -5.60 -17.74 42.80
C LYS A 2 -6.33 -18.78 41.92
N LEU A 3 -6.18 -18.88 40.59
CA LEU A 3 -5.03 -19.43 39.86
C LEU A 3 -5.13 -19.12 38.35
N ALA A 4 -3.96 -18.94 37.74
CA ALA A 4 -3.71 -18.75 36.31
C ALA A 4 -3.77 -20.06 35.49
N GLY A 5 -3.87 -19.95 34.17
CA GLY A 5 -3.56 -21.00 33.20
C GLY A 5 -3.05 -20.41 31.88
N PHE A 6 -1.77 -20.64 31.59
CA PHE A 6 -0.99 -20.18 30.44
C PHE A 6 -1.25 -21.02 29.17
N MET A 7 -1.06 -20.45 27.97
CA MET A 7 -0.07 -20.92 26.97
C MET A 7 -0.04 -19.99 25.77
N ALA A 8 1.18 -19.69 25.31
CA ALA A 8 1.48 -18.80 24.19
C ALA A 8 1.97 -19.63 23.01
N ASP A 9 1.61 -19.22 21.79
CA ASP A 9 2.33 -19.57 20.57
C ASP A 9 2.20 -18.45 19.51
N GLU A 10 3.32 -17.76 19.33
CA GLU A 10 3.86 -17.18 18.09
C GLU A 10 2.91 -16.86 16.93
N ALA A 11 2.11 -15.80 17.05
CA ALA A 11 1.85 -14.87 15.95
C ALA A 11 1.38 -13.52 16.52
N GLY A 12 2.13 -12.46 16.20
CA GLY A 12 2.02 -11.12 16.75
C GLY A 12 0.60 -10.57 17.02
N SER A 13 0.39 -10.28 18.31
CA SER A 13 -0.50 -9.27 18.91
C SER A 13 -2.01 -9.48 18.84
N VAL A 14 -2.58 -9.89 19.99
CA VAL A 14 -3.90 -9.44 20.46
C VAL A 14 -3.67 -8.49 21.63
N SER A 15 -4.06 -7.23 21.47
CA SER A 15 -4.25 -6.30 22.59
C SER A 15 -5.49 -5.45 22.31
N TYR A 16 -6.52 -5.63 23.13
CA TYR A 16 -7.69 -4.76 23.19
C TYR A 16 -7.48 -3.81 24.36
N GLU A 17 -6.95 -2.63 24.06
CA GLU A 17 -7.08 -1.43 24.90
C GLU A 17 -7.64 -0.33 23.99
N GLY A 18 -8.58 0.47 24.50
CA GLY A 18 -9.45 1.38 23.73
C GLY A 18 -8.74 2.46 22.91
N GLY A 19 -8.13 2.08 21.79
CA GLY A 19 -7.45 2.95 20.84
C GLY A 19 -8.21 3.05 19.52
N LYS A 20 -8.29 4.25 18.95
CA LYS A 20 -8.74 4.48 17.57
C LYS A 20 -8.12 3.41 16.67
N SER A 21 -8.95 2.58 16.03
CA SER A 21 -8.53 1.73 14.92
C SER A 21 -7.76 2.62 13.93
N SER A 22 -6.44 2.51 13.92
CA SER A 22 -5.60 3.22 12.97
C SER A 22 -5.77 2.49 11.64
N THR A 23 -6.79 2.87 10.88
CA THR A 23 -7.02 2.32 9.55
C THR A 23 -5.72 2.42 8.75
N ARG A 24 -5.18 1.27 8.34
CA ARG A 24 -3.87 1.21 7.70
C ARG A 24 -3.95 1.86 6.32
N ARG A 25 -3.13 2.89 6.12
CA ARG A 25 -3.06 3.65 4.88
C ARG A 25 -2.00 3.07 3.96
N PHE A 26 -2.34 3.01 2.69
CA PHE A 26 -1.46 2.54 1.63
C PHE A 26 -1.36 3.58 0.52
N TYR A 27 -0.36 3.42 -0.33
CA TYR A 27 -0.13 4.30 -1.46
C TYR A 27 0.01 3.51 -2.75
N HIS A 28 -0.54 4.05 -3.84
CA HIS A 28 -0.44 3.44 -5.16
C HIS A 28 0.06 4.48 -6.15
N VAL A 29 1.13 4.13 -6.86
CA VAL A 29 1.71 4.99 -7.89
C VAL A 29 0.99 4.71 -9.19
N THR A 30 0.45 5.76 -9.81
CA THR A 30 -0.36 5.63 -11.02
C THR A 30 -0.19 6.85 -11.94
N ASN A 31 -0.95 6.92 -13.02
CA ASN A 31 -1.05 8.10 -13.87
C ASN A 31 -2.33 8.89 -13.57
N GLU A 32 -2.43 10.10 -14.12
CA GLU A 32 -3.52 11.04 -13.85
C GLU A 32 -4.91 10.52 -14.25
N GLU A 33 -5.02 9.81 -15.35
CA GLU A 33 -6.28 9.27 -15.89
C GLU A 33 -6.78 8.09 -15.04
N ALA A 34 -5.90 7.13 -14.77
CA ALA A 34 -6.19 5.99 -13.91
C ALA A 34 -6.49 6.45 -12.48
N ALA A 35 -5.81 7.48 -11.99
CA ALA A 35 -6.10 8.06 -10.67
C ALA A 35 -7.55 8.53 -10.54
N LYS A 36 -8.09 9.21 -11.56
CA LYS A 36 -9.49 9.65 -11.57
C LYS A 36 -10.43 8.44 -11.55
N SER A 37 -10.17 7.45 -12.40
CA SER A 37 -10.98 6.23 -12.47
C SER A 37 -11.00 5.45 -11.15
N ILE A 38 -9.87 5.34 -10.45
CA ILE A 38 -9.79 4.67 -9.14
C ILE A 38 -10.56 5.45 -8.07
N ILE A 39 -10.45 6.78 -8.07
CA ILE A 39 -11.19 7.64 -7.12
C ILE A 39 -12.70 7.52 -7.34
N GLU A 40 -13.15 7.50 -8.60
CA GLU A 40 -14.57 7.40 -8.95
C GLU A 40 -15.15 6.01 -8.71
N SER A 41 -14.40 4.96 -9.03
CA SER A 41 -14.87 3.57 -8.91
C SER A 41 -14.71 2.99 -7.50
N GLY A 42 -13.79 3.52 -6.69
CA GLY A 42 -13.39 2.90 -5.42
C GLY A 42 -12.75 1.52 -5.60
N GLN A 43 -12.20 1.23 -6.78
CA GLN A 43 -11.61 -0.06 -7.14
C GLN A 43 -10.18 0.11 -7.62
N LEU A 44 -9.29 -0.76 -7.12
CA LEU A 44 -7.88 -0.79 -7.52
C LEU A 44 -7.53 -2.16 -8.12
N GLY A 45 -6.83 -2.12 -9.26
CA GLY A 45 -6.58 -3.27 -10.11
C GLY A 45 -7.61 -3.41 -11.24
N LYS A 46 -7.41 -4.38 -12.13
CA LYS A 46 -8.25 -4.56 -13.32
C LYS A 46 -9.00 -5.90 -13.24
N LYS A 47 -10.33 -5.83 -13.35
CA LYS A 47 -11.19 -7.02 -13.39
C LYS A 47 -10.86 -7.89 -14.61
N GLY A 48 -10.62 -9.18 -14.40
CA GLY A 48 -10.32 -10.13 -15.47
C GLY A 48 -8.93 -9.96 -16.10
N ASN A 49 -8.02 -9.23 -15.45
CA ASN A 49 -6.64 -9.18 -15.90
C ASN A 49 -5.93 -10.48 -15.51
N VAL A 50 -5.76 -11.39 -16.47
CA VAL A 50 -5.12 -12.69 -16.27
C VAL A 50 -3.63 -12.56 -15.93
N TRP A 51 -3.02 -11.41 -16.25
CA TRP A 51 -1.59 -11.14 -16.09
C TRP A 51 -1.23 -10.47 -14.75
N GLU A 52 -2.12 -9.65 -14.19
CA GLU A 52 -1.92 -8.96 -12.91
C GLU A 52 -2.95 -9.43 -11.89
N ASN A 53 -2.72 -10.63 -11.36
CA ASN A 53 -3.55 -11.21 -10.29
C ASN A 53 -3.30 -10.58 -8.92
N ARG A 54 -2.41 -9.59 -8.83
CA ARG A 54 -2.04 -8.91 -7.59
C ARG A 54 -2.06 -7.40 -7.77
N VAL A 55 -2.43 -6.71 -6.70
CA VAL A 55 -2.35 -5.26 -6.62
C VAL A 55 -1.10 -4.88 -5.84
N PHE A 56 -0.27 -4.01 -6.43
CA PHE A 56 0.93 -3.48 -5.78
C PHE A 56 0.64 -2.14 -5.10
N ALA A 57 1.15 -1.99 -3.89
CA ALA A 57 1.00 -0.79 -3.08
C ALA A 57 2.27 -0.52 -2.26
N TRP A 58 2.29 0.63 -1.59
CA TRP A 58 3.35 1.05 -0.70
C TRP A 58 2.80 1.29 0.69
N THR A 59 3.54 0.93 1.73
CA THR A 59 3.18 1.22 3.13
C THR A 59 3.51 2.66 3.54
N GLU A 60 4.36 3.33 2.77
CA GLU A 60 4.76 4.72 2.93
C GLU A 60 4.63 5.49 1.61
N GLN A 61 4.45 6.81 1.67
CA GLN A 61 4.39 7.63 0.45
C GLN A 61 5.76 7.59 -0.26
N PRO A 62 5.85 7.03 -1.47
CA PRO A 62 7.12 6.89 -2.16
C PRO A 62 7.61 8.22 -2.70
N THR A 63 8.93 8.34 -2.80
CA THR A 63 9.60 9.34 -3.64
C THR A 63 9.62 8.86 -5.09
N LYS A 64 9.84 9.79 -6.04
CA LYS A 64 10.00 9.43 -7.45
C LYS A 64 11.18 8.48 -7.67
N LYS A 65 12.26 8.62 -6.88
CA LYS A 65 13.43 7.73 -6.95
C LYS A 65 13.08 6.31 -6.52
N GLN A 66 12.32 6.14 -5.44
CA GLN A 66 11.87 4.82 -4.98
C GLN A 66 10.96 4.15 -6.01
N ALA A 67 10.03 4.90 -6.61
CA ALA A 67 9.19 4.36 -7.68
C ALA A 67 10.02 3.90 -8.90
N ASN A 68 11.04 4.66 -9.29
CA ASN A 68 11.96 4.23 -10.36
C ASN A 68 12.70 2.92 -10.01
N ILE A 69 13.11 2.72 -8.75
CA ILE A 69 13.76 1.48 -8.28
C ILE A 69 12.80 0.28 -8.39
N ALA A 70 11.51 0.51 -8.18
CA ALA A 70 10.45 -0.48 -8.38
C ALA A 70 10.17 -0.79 -9.86
N GLY A 71 10.84 -0.10 -10.81
CA GLY A 71 10.61 -0.27 -12.24
C GLY A 71 9.40 0.50 -12.78
N ILE A 72 8.85 1.44 -12.01
CA ILE A 72 7.71 2.24 -12.43
C ILE A 72 8.15 3.23 -13.52
N GLY A 73 7.48 3.18 -14.68
CA GLY A 73 7.82 3.99 -15.86
C GLY A 73 7.49 5.48 -15.75
N LYS A 74 7.99 6.27 -16.73
CA LYS A 74 7.85 7.74 -16.76
C LYS A 74 6.39 8.25 -16.82
N GLY A 75 5.46 7.44 -17.31
CA GLY A 75 4.04 7.79 -17.42
C GLY A 75 3.27 7.80 -16.09
N TYR A 76 3.88 7.30 -15.02
CA TYR A 76 3.27 7.22 -13.70
C TYR A 76 3.74 8.38 -12.83
N ASN A 77 3.01 9.50 -12.94
CA ASN A 77 3.41 10.80 -12.41
C ASN A 77 2.69 11.18 -11.10
N THR A 78 1.76 10.36 -10.62
CA THR A 78 0.94 10.68 -9.46
C THR A 78 0.90 9.53 -8.46
N VAL A 79 0.51 9.83 -7.23
CA VAL A 79 0.38 8.85 -6.15
C VAL A 79 -0.96 9.06 -5.47
N LEU A 80 -1.70 7.97 -5.31
CA LEU A 80 -2.90 7.90 -4.49
C LEU A 80 -2.55 7.41 -3.10
N GLN A 81 -3.13 8.03 -2.08
CA GLN A 81 -3.24 7.45 -0.74
C GLN A 81 -4.65 6.87 -0.60
N PHE A 82 -4.77 5.68 -0.03
CA PHE A 82 -6.05 5.01 0.17
C PHE A 82 -6.02 4.12 1.40
N GLU A 83 -7.17 3.63 1.79
CA GLU A 83 -7.37 2.62 2.82
C GLU A 83 -8.11 1.42 2.20
N THR A 84 -7.91 0.22 2.73
CA THR A 84 -8.52 -1.01 2.22
C THR A 84 -8.54 -2.10 3.30
N ASN A 85 -9.43 -3.07 3.14
CA ASN A 85 -9.48 -4.28 3.96
C ASN A 85 -8.75 -5.46 3.29
N ALA A 86 -8.14 -5.25 2.12
CA ALA A 86 -7.35 -6.27 1.45
C ALA A 86 -6.08 -6.59 2.25
N SER A 87 -5.67 -7.85 2.21
CA SER A 87 -4.44 -8.32 2.84
C SER A 87 -3.26 -8.13 1.90
N PHE A 88 -2.11 -7.75 2.46
CA PHE A 88 -0.86 -7.52 1.74
C PHE A 88 0.31 -8.25 2.38
N GLU A 89 1.25 -8.65 1.55
CA GLU A 89 2.55 -9.20 1.91
C GLU A 89 3.67 -8.40 1.23
N LEU A 90 4.91 -8.56 1.70
CA LEU A 90 6.06 -7.92 1.05
C LEU A 90 6.19 -8.42 -0.39
N ASP A 91 6.53 -7.50 -1.30
CA ASP A 91 6.73 -7.86 -2.70
C ASP A 91 8.08 -8.58 -2.89
N ALA A 92 8.00 -9.87 -3.21
CA ALA A 92 9.16 -10.70 -3.50
C ALA A 92 9.97 -10.21 -4.71
N GLY A 93 9.33 -9.56 -5.69
CA GLY A 93 9.99 -9.01 -6.88
C GLY A 93 10.94 -7.85 -6.59
N ASN A 94 10.79 -7.21 -5.42
CA ASN A 94 11.65 -6.14 -4.96
C ASN A 94 12.60 -6.56 -3.81
N LYS A 95 12.69 -7.86 -3.52
CA LYS A 95 13.62 -8.39 -2.50
C LYS A 95 15.07 -7.97 -2.79
N GLY A 96 15.77 -7.51 -1.75
CA GLY A 96 17.16 -7.05 -1.83
C GLY A 96 17.33 -5.61 -2.33
N LYS A 97 16.26 -4.94 -2.79
CA LYS A 97 16.30 -3.51 -3.10
C LYS A 97 16.08 -2.68 -1.84
N SER A 98 16.51 -1.42 -1.87
CA SER A 98 16.31 -0.47 -0.76
C SER A 98 14.85 -0.16 -0.44
N ILE A 99 13.92 -0.57 -1.31
CA ILE A 99 12.47 -0.39 -1.16
C ILE A 99 11.75 -1.66 -0.66
N ALA A 100 12.46 -2.76 -0.44
CA ALA A 100 11.87 -4.07 -0.15
C ALA A 100 10.90 -4.06 1.05
N ASN A 101 11.16 -3.23 2.06
CA ASN A 101 10.36 -3.17 3.29
C ASN A 101 9.13 -2.26 3.19
N ILE A 102 8.98 -1.51 2.08
CA ILE A 102 7.90 -0.55 1.90
C ILE A 102 7.02 -0.86 0.69
N VAL A 103 7.43 -1.76 -0.19
CA VAL A 103 6.61 -2.25 -1.31
C VAL A 103 5.91 -3.53 -0.89
N VAL A 104 4.60 -3.55 -1.10
CA VAL A 104 3.75 -4.68 -0.80
C VAL A 104 2.88 -5.04 -2.00
N GLN A 105 2.43 -6.29 -2.01
CA GLN A 105 1.49 -6.82 -2.99
C GLN A 105 0.37 -7.54 -2.25
N THR A 106 -0.81 -7.62 -2.85
CA THR A 106 -1.90 -8.41 -2.26
C THR A 106 -1.48 -9.87 -2.10
N THR A 107 -1.90 -10.49 -1.00
CA THR A 107 -1.63 -11.92 -0.73
C THR A 107 -2.27 -12.83 -1.77
N ASP A 108 -1.76 -14.05 -1.90
CA ASP A 108 -2.37 -15.05 -2.76
C ASP A 108 -3.84 -15.33 -2.41
N GLY A 109 -4.67 -15.52 -3.44
CA GLY A 109 -6.12 -15.70 -3.29
C GLY A 109 -6.92 -14.41 -3.06
N GLN A 110 -6.27 -13.25 -2.91
CA GLN A 110 -6.97 -11.97 -2.84
C GLN A 110 -7.72 -11.70 -4.16
N LYS A 111 -9.02 -11.45 -4.07
CA LYS A 111 -9.84 -11.09 -5.23
C LYS A 111 -9.48 -9.69 -5.73
N VAL A 112 -9.17 -9.58 -7.02
CA VAL A 112 -8.93 -8.32 -7.75
C VAL A 112 -10.13 -8.03 -8.67
N PRO A 113 -10.60 -6.77 -8.80
CA PRO A 113 -10.08 -5.57 -8.14
C PRO A 113 -10.40 -5.54 -6.63
N ILE A 114 -9.52 -4.93 -5.86
CA ILE A 114 -9.75 -4.70 -4.43
C ILE A 114 -10.58 -3.44 -4.23
N SER A 115 -11.43 -3.44 -3.20
CA SER A 115 -12.14 -2.22 -2.78
C SER A 115 -11.19 -1.30 -2.02
N VAL A 116 -11.19 -0.03 -2.41
CA VAL A 116 -10.42 1.03 -1.75
C VAL A 116 -11.34 2.16 -1.32
N TYR A 117 -11.01 2.80 -0.21
CA TYR A 117 -11.79 3.88 0.36
C TYR A 117 -10.88 5.02 0.85
N ASN A 118 -11.48 6.18 1.13
CA ASN A 118 -10.75 7.39 1.51
C ASN A 118 -9.62 7.76 0.53
N VAL A 119 -9.85 7.52 -0.76
CA VAL A 119 -8.84 7.69 -1.81
C VAL A 119 -8.60 9.18 -2.05
N LYS A 120 -7.34 9.60 -1.97
CA LYS A 120 -6.94 10.98 -2.27
C LYS A 120 -5.63 11.01 -3.05
N ARG A 121 -5.48 12.04 -3.88
CA ARG A 121 -4.24 12.29 -4.60
C ARG A 121 -3.25 13.02 -3.71
N VAL A 122 -2.05 12.48 -3.59
CA VAL A 122 -0.97 13.03 -2.74
C VAL A 122 0.31 13.31 -3.49
N GLY A 123 0.49 12.76 -4.70
CA GLY A 123 1.71 12.89 -5.48
C GLY A 123 2.94 12.24 -4.81
N TYR A 124 4.11 12.38 -5.42
CA TYR A 124 5.34 11.84 -4.82
C TYR A 124 5.74 12.62 -3.56
N LYS A 125 6.32 11.90 -2.59
CA LYS A 125 6.98 12.53 -1.44
C LYS A 125 8.10 13.44 -1.96
N LYS A 126 8.06 14.71 -1.54
CA LYS A 126 9.11 15.68 -1.85
C LYS A 126 10.32 15.44 -0.94
N GLU A 127 11.49 15.66 -1.50
CA GLU A 127 12.73 15.66 -0.73
C GLU A 127 12.84 16.95 0.10
N TRP A 128 13.38 16.87 1.31
CA TRP A 128 13.40 17.97 2.29
C TRP A 128 14.08 19.24 1.75
N TRP A 129 15.08 19.13 0.87
CA TRP A 129 15.75 20.28 0.24
C TRP A 129 14.87 21.01 -0.78
N GLN A 130 13.81 20.38 -1.31
CA GLN A 130 12.89 21.05 -2.26
C GLN A 130 12.00 22.08 -1.58
N PHE A 131 11.89 22.07 -0.25
CA PHE A 131 11.14 23.07 0.51
C PHE A 131 11.89 24.40 0.64
N TRP A 132 13.22 24.40 0.48
CA TRP A 132 14.08 25.57 0.69
C TRP A 132 14.46 26.32 -0.59
N LYS A 133 14.07 25.84 -1.78
CA LYS A 133 14.33 26.51 -3.07
C LYS A 133 13.33 27.63 -3.38
N LYS A 134 12.85 28.34 -2.36
CA LYS A 134 11.88 29.42 -2.52
C LYS A 134 12.57 30.75 -2.72
#